data_AF-A0A1S8TEL3-F1
#
_entry.id   AF-A0A1S8TEL3-F1
#
_cell.length_a   1.000
_cell.length_b   1.000
_cell.length_c   1.000
_cell.angle_alpha   90.00
_cell.angle_beta   90.00
_cell.angle_gamma   90.00
#
_symmetry.space_group_name_H-M   'P 1'
#
loop_
_entity.id
_entity.type
_entity.pdbx_description
1 polymer ?
#
loop_
_entity_poly.entity_id
_entity_poly.type
_entity_poly.pdbx_seq_one_letter_code
_entity_poly.pdbx_strand_id
1 'polypeptide(L)' 'MTRRAISKITKKLIEKGFIESYQKPDNKKEIYSRFTEQGKVSHKIHEELLYLFPQFNFEDIKNI' A
#
# COMPACT_ATOMS: atom_id res chain seq x y z
N MET A 1 13.24 5.00 1.58
CA MET A 1 12.63 5.89 0.56
C MET A 1 12.81 7.36 0.98
N THR A 2 12.94 8.31 0.04
CA THR A 2 13.05 9.75 0.36
C THR A 2 11.68 10.39 0.55
N ARG A 3 11.59 11.51 1.27
CA ARG A 3 10.33 12.26 1.48
C ARG A 3 9.63 12.60 0.16
N ARG A 4 10.40 13.03 -0.85
CA ARG A 4 9.86 13.36 -2.19
C ARG A 4 9.30 12.14 -2.90
N ALA A 5 9.99 10.99 -2.81
CA ALA A 5 9.50 9.74 -3.39
C ALA A 5 8.23 9.25 -2.68
N ILE A 6 8.20 9.28 -1.34
CA ILE A 6 7.03 8.91 -0.54
C ILE A 6 5.85 9.79 -0.91
N SER A 7 6.03 11.11 -0.94
CA SER A 7 4.97 12.06 -1.32
C SER A 7 4.40 11.79 -2.72
N LYS A 8 5.25 11.45 -3.69
CA LYS A 8 4.82 11.08 -5.05
C LYS A 8 3.99 9.79 -5.05
N ILE A 9 4.39 8.79 -4.27
CA ILE A 9 3.66 7.52 -4.15
C ILE A 9 2.31 7.73 -3.45
N THR A 10 2.32 8.42 -2.32
CA THR A 10 1.11 8.74 -1.54
C THR A 10 0.10 9.48 -2.41
N LYS A 11 0.52 10.50 -3.16
CA LYS A 11 -0.37 11.23 -4.08
C LYS A 11 -1.01 10.31 -5.11
N LYS A 12 -0.24 9.43 -5.74
CA LYS A 12 -0.76 8.46 -6.72
C LYS A 12 -1.75 7.46 -6.11
N LEU A 13 -1.54 7.04 -4.87
CA LEU A 13 -2.44 6.11 -4.18
C LEU A 13 -3.76 6.80 -3.77
N ILE A 14 -3.70 8.07 -3.38
CA ILE A 14 -4.90 8.89 -3.11
C ILE A 14 -5.70 9.09 -4.41
N GLU A 15 -5.03 9.51 -5.50
CA GLU A 15 -5.68 9.71 -6.80
C GLU A 15 -6.36 8.45 -7.33
N LYS A 16 -5.82 7.28 -7.01
CA LYS A 16 -6.39 5.98 -7.39
C LYS A 16 -7.42 5.44 -6.39
N GLY A 17 -7.67 6.13 -5.29
CA GLY A 17 -8.66 5.73 -4.27
C GLY A 17 -8.25 4.54 -3.40
N PHE A 18 -6.96 4.19 -3.32
CA PHE A 18 -6.48 3.10 -2.46
C PHE A 18 -6.22 3.54 -1.02
N ILE A 19 -5.90 4.82 -0.81
CA ILE A 19 -5.73 5.41 0.52
C ILE A 19 -6.48 6.74 0.59
N GLU A 20 -6.86 7.13 1.79
CA GLU A 20 -7.43 8.44 2.08
C GLU A 20 -6.74 9.08 3.28
N SER A 21 -6.76 10.41 3.30
CA SER A 21 -6.17 11.19 4.38
C SER A 21 -7.24 11.66 5.36
N TYR A 22 -6.94 11.60 6.65
CA TYR A 22 -7.82 12.11 7.69
C TYR A 22 -7.02 12.84 8.77
N GLN A 23 -7.67 13.75 9.47
CA GLN A 23 -7.12 14.40 10.66
C GLN A 23 -7.94 13.97 11.87
N LYS A 24 -7.27 13.72 12.99
CA LYS A 24 -7.97 13.41 14.23
C LYS A 24 -8.63 14.70 14.74
N PRO A 25 -9.83 14.64 15.33
CA PRO A 25 -10.50 15.81 15.87
C PRO A 25 -9.62 16.63 16.83
N ASP A 26 -8.83 15.91 17.65
CA ASP A 26 -7.96 16.49 18.67
C ASP A 26 -6.55 16.87 18.16
N ASN A 27 -6.21 16.53 16.91
CA ASN A 27 -4.91 16.84 16.32
C ASN A 27 -5.07 17.37 14.90
N LYS A 28 -5.06 18.69 14.77
CA LYS A 28 -5.11 19.41 13.48
C LYS A 28 -3.73 19.61 12.83
N LYS A 29 -2.63 19.28 13.53
CA LYS A 29 -1.27 19.46 13.02
C LYS A 29 -0.84 18.33 12.09
N GLU A 30 -1.25 17.10 12.40
CA GLU A 30 -0.85 15.92 11.65
C GLU A 30 -1.94 15.45 10.68
N ILE A 31 -1.49 14.93 9.53
CA ILE A 31 -2.36 14.29 8.54
C ILE A 31 -2.00 12.81 8.56
N TYR A 32 -2.98 11.97 8.89
CA TYR A 32 -2.86 10.53 8.85
C TYR A 32 -3.39 10.01 7.52
N SER A 33 -2.92 8.85 7.11
CA SER A 33 -3.46 8.13 5.95
C SER A 33 -3.94 6.75 6.37
N ARG A 34 -5.03 6.28 5.77
CA ARG A 34 -5.55 4.92 5.97
C ARG A 34 -5.98 4.30 4.64
N PHE A 35 -6.04 2.97 4.59
CA PHE A 35 -6.59 2.28 3.43
C PHE A 35 -8.09 2.51 3.30
N THR A 36 -8.54 2.67 2.06
CA THR A 36 -9.94 2.51 1.69
C THR A 36 -10.27 1.01 1.63
N GLU A 37 -11.54 0.65 1.46
CA GLU A 37 -11.92 -0.76 1.25
C GLU A 37 -11.20 -1.39 0.04
N GLN A 38 -11.10 -0.64 -1.07
CA GLN A 38 -10.33 -1.07 -2.23
C GLN A 38 -8.83 -1.23 -1.91
N GLY A 39 -8.27 -0.33 -1.11
CA GLY A 39 -6.90 -0.42 -0.59
C GLY A 39 -6.63 -1.70 0.17
N LYS A 40 -7.56 -2.09 1.07
CA LYS A 40 -7.45 -3.31 1.87
C LYS A 40 -7.44 -4.57 1.00
N VAL A 41 -8.26 -4.62 -0.06
CA VAL A 41 -8.29 -5.76 -0.98
C VAL A 41 -6.94 -5.93 -1.68
N SER A 42 -6.38 -4.86 -2.27
CA SER A 42 -5.04 -4.94 -2.89
C SER A 42 -3.94 -5.24 -1.88
N HIS A 43 -4.04 -4.72 -0.66
CA HIS A 43 -3.07 -5.01 0.39
C HIS A 43 -3.08 -6.49 0.78
N LYS A 44 -4.27 -7.09 0.91
CA LYS A 44 -4.40 -8.52 1.20
C LYS A 44 -3.75 -9.40 0.14
N ILE A 45 -3.97 -9.10 -1.15
CA ILE A 45 -3.30 -9.82 -2.25
C ILE A 45 -1.78 -9.66 -2.14
N HIS A 46 -1.29 -8.47 -1.80
CA HIS A 46 0.14 -8.23 -1.61
C HIS A 46 0.70 -9.05 -0.43
N GLU A 47 -0.01 -9.15 0.69
CA GLU A 47 0.38 -9.97 1.84
C GLU A 47 0.38 -11.47 1.49
N GLU A 48 -0.65 -11.96 0.81
CA GLU A 48 -0.73 -13.34 0.35
C GLU A 48 0.44 -13.67 -0.58
N LEU A 49 0.73 -12.80 -1.55
CA LEU A 49 1.89 -12.91 -2.40
C LEU A 49 3.19 -12.92 -1.58
N LEU A 50 3.39 -11.98 -0.65
CA LEU A 50 4.58 -11.93 0.20
C LEU A 50 4.77 -13.16 1.08
N TYR A 51 3.70 -13.84 1.48
CA TYR A 51 3.76 -15.10 2.21
C TYR A 51 4.10 -16.29 1.30
N LEU A 52 3.58 -16.26 0.07
CA LEU A 52 3.80 -17.28 -0.94
C LEU A 52 5.21 -17.20 -1.56
N PHE A 53 5.70 -16.01 -1.90
CA PHE A 53 6.98 -15.81 -2.59
C PHE A 53 8.21 -16.40 -1.88
N PRO A 54 8.35 -16.35 -0.54
CA PRO A 54 9.44 -17.02 0.16
C PRO A 54 9.45 -18.54 0.02
N GLN A 55 8.29 -19.13 -0.32
CA GLN A 55 8.14 -20.58 -0.51
C GLN A 55 8.32 -21.01 -1.97
N PHE A 56 8.35 -20.06 -2.92
CA PHE A 56 8.54 -20.34 -4.33
C PHE A 56 9.99 -20.06 -4.74
N ASN A 57 10.65 -21.07 -5.32
CA ASN A 57 11.96 -20.86 -5.92
C ASN A 57 11.77 -20.20 -7.28
N PHE A 58 12.63 -19.26 -7.67
CA PHE A 58 12.46 -18.50 -8.93
C PHE A 58 12.42 -19.40 -10.19
N GLU A 59 12.88 -20.63 -10.09
CA GLU A 59 12.81 -21.64 -11.17
C GLU A 59 11.39 -22.21 -11.36
N ASP A 60 10.56 -22.24 -10.31
CA ASP A 60 9.19 -22.77 -10.39
C ASP A 60 8.27 -21.85 -11.22
N ILE A 61 8.59 -20.55 -11.26
CA ILE A 61 7.81 -19.53 -11.97
C ILE A 61 8.15 -19.50 -13.46
N LYS A 62 9.32 -19.98 -13.87
CA LYS A 62 9.75 -19.98 -15.29
C LYS A 62 9.11 -21.08 -16.14
N ASN A 63 8.42 -22.03 -15.51
CA ASN A 63 7.80 -23.17 -16.19
C ASN A 63 6.26 -23.08 -16.30
N ILE A 64 5.71 -21.86 -16.17
CA ILE A 64 4.31 -21.52 -16.50
C ILE A 64 4.33 -20.50 -17.62
#